data_AF-A0A917QC61-F1
#
_entry.id   AF-A0A917QC61-F1
#
_cell.length_a   1.000
_cell.length_b   1.000
_cell.length_c   1.000
_cell.angle_alpha   90.00
_cell.angle_beta   90.00
_cell.angle_gamma   90.00
#
_symmetry.space_group_name_H-M   'P 1'
#
loop_
_entity.id
_entity.type
_entity.pdbx_description
1 polymer ?
#
loop_
_entity_poly.entity_id
_entity_poly.type
_entity_poly.pdbx_seq_one_letter_code
_entity_poly.pdbx_strand_id
1 'polypeptide(L)'
;MAASDEAIESNPNLRVTLGTDYLINPDMHVGLANTPTKTDRLWMHAALVCEWTIRSDRVEDIRHENSNMIRHGRGCLPHLVTVTAERLPARLASIARGTGEVDATYQICYDAMAYAIKETGTSEQKDTWAEVTGQARLLDYADLAEALVVW
;
A
#
# COMPACT_ATOMS: atom_id res chain seq x y z
N MET A 1 8.84 -6.41 18.79
CA MET A 1 7.42 -6.37 19.18
C MET A 1 7.19 -7.05 20.51
N ALA A 2 7.68 -8.28 20.74
CA ALA A 2 7.53 -8.97 22.04
C ALA A 2 7.84 -8.13 23.30
N ALA A 3 8.93 -7.36 23.32
CA ALA A 3 9.27 -6.50 24.46
C ALA A 3 8.32 -5.29 24.66
N SER A 4 7.66 -4.85 23.60
CA SER A 4 6.65 -3.78 23.65
C SER A 4 5.30 -4.33 24.12
N ASP A 5 4.94 -5.52 23.68
CA ASP A 5 3.68 -6.18 24.05
C ASP A 5 3.66 -6.48 25.56
N GLU A 6 4.76 -7.00 26.11
CA GLU A 6 4.94 -7.23 27.55
C GLU A 6 4.85 -5.92 28.37
N ALA A 7 5.45 -4.84 27.87
CA ALA A 7 5.37 -3.54 28.51
C ALA A 7 3.92 -2.98 28.50
N ILE A 8 3.18 -3.19 27.41
CA ILE A 8 1.78 -2.75 27.26
C ILE A 8 0.85 -3.55 28.17
N GLU A 9 1.06 -4.87 28.30
CA GLU A 9 0.31 -5.70 29.24
C GLU A 9 0.53 -5.26 30.69
N SER A 10 1.75 -4.85 31.03
CA SER A 10 2.11 -4.41 32.38
C SER A 10 1.58 -3.01 32.76
N ASN A 11 1.20 -2.17 31.79
CA ASN A 11 0.77 -0.79 32.04
C ASN A 11 -0.43 -0.36 31.16
N PRO A 12 -1.64 -0.31 31.73
CA PRO A 12 -2.86 0.06 31.01
C PRO A 12 -2.81 1.45 30.34
N ASN A 13 -2.04 2.40 30.88
CA ASN A 13 -1.90 3.72 30.29
C ASN A 13 -1.11 3.69 28.98
N LEU A 14 -0.18 2.74 28.82
CA LEU A 14 0.54 2.55 27.56
C LEU A 14 -0.40 2.04 26.48
N ARG A 15 -1.32 1.13 26.82
CA ARG A 15 -2.33 0.64 25.86
C ARG A 15 -3.24 1.75 25.34
N VAL A 16 -3.68 2.65 26.22
CA VAL A 16 -4.50 3.81 25.83
C VAL A 16 -3.72 4.79 24.97
N THR A 17 -2.42 4.96 25.24
CA THR A 17 -1.57 5.95 24.55
C THR A 17 -1.07 5.45 23.19
N LEU A 18 -0.71 4.17 23.08
CA LEU A 18 -0.16 3.56 21.87
C LEU A 18 -1.25 3.01 20.94
N GLY A 19 -2.46 2.77 21.46
CA GLY A 19 -3.53 2.12 20.71
C GLY A 19 -3.22 0.65 20.39
N THR A 20 -3.89 0.11 19.37
CA THR A 20 -3.68 -1.26 18.88
C THR A 20 -3.46 -1.35 17.37
N ASP A 21 -3.47 -0.21 16.67
CA ASP A 21 -3.47 -0.18 15.20
C ASP A 21 -2.14 -0.62 14.59
N TYR A 22 -1.05 -0.62 15.37
CA TYR A 22 0.25 -1.17 14.97
C TYR A 22 0.26 -2.72 14.89
N LEU A 23 -0.81 -3.38 15.33
CA LEU A 23 -0.97 -4.84 15.24
C LEU A 23 -1.63 -5.30 13.94
N ILE A 24 -2.12 -4.36 13.12
CA ILE A 24 -2.71 -4.67 11.82
C ILE A 24 -1.62 -5.24 10.92
N ASN A 25 -1.91 -6.39 10.31
CA ASN A 25 -1.02 -7.01 9.34
C ASN A 25 -1.51 -6.69 7.94
N PRO A 26 -0.57 -6.40 7.01
CA PRO A 26 -0.92 -6.22 5.62
C PRO A 26 -1.47 -7.51 5.05
N ASP A 27 -2.40 -7.37 4.09
CA ASP A 27 -3.03 -8.51 3.42
C ASP A 27 -1.98 -9.49 2.89
N MET A 28 -0.91 -8.95 2.32
CA MET A 28 0.23 -9.70 1.82
C MET A 28 1.53 -9.01 2.21
N HIS A 29 2.56 -9.78 2.52
CA HIS A 29 3.92 -9.28 2.72
C HIS A 29 4.92 -10.17 1.99
N VAL A 30 6.00 -9.56 1.52
CA VAL A 30 7.12 -10.25 0.89
C VAL A 30 8.31 -10.16 1.83
N GLY A 31 8.90 -11.31 2.14
CA GLY A 31 10.11 -11.40 2.96
C GLY A 31 11.33 -11.81 2.13
N LEU A 32 12.50 -11.22 2.40
CA LEU A 32 13.75 -11.68 1.79
C LEU A 32 14.35 -12.85 2.59
N ALA A 33 14.43 -14.01 1.95
CA ALA A 33 15.18 -15.14 2.47
C ALA A 33 16.69 -14.84 2.46
N ASN A 34 17.42 -15.36 3.45
CA ASN A 34 18.87 -15.23 3.60
C ASN A 34 19.38 -13.80 3.86
N THR A 35 18.50 -12.84 4.15
CA THR A 35 18.90 -11.52 4.65
C THR A 35 19.14 -11.59 6.15
N PRO A 36 20.35 -11.26 6.66
CA PRO A 36 20.61 -11.28 8.09
C PRO A 36 19.76 -10.25 8.81
N THR A 37 18.94 -10.69 9.77
CA THR A 37 18.23 -9.78 10.68
C THR A 37 18.66 -10.04 12.13
N LYS A 38 18.36 -9.10 13.03
CA LYS A 38 18.65 -9.24 14.47
C LYS A 38 17.73 -10.26 15.17
N THR A 39 16.80 -10.86 14.44
CA THR A 39 15.77 -11.77 14.94
C THR A 39 15.68 -12.99 14.02
N ASP A 40 14.94 -14.01 14.42
CA ASP A 40 14.69 -15.17 13.55
C ASP A 40 13.65 -14.89 12.45
N ARG A 41 13.18 -13.64 12.32
CA ARG A 41 12.21 -13.22 11.30
C ARG A 41 12.92 -12.71 10.04
N LEU A 42 12.27 -12.94 8.91
CA LEU A 42 12.72 -12.42 7.62
C LEU A 42 12.65 -10.89 7.58
N TRP A 43 13.52 -10.30 6.77
CA TRP A 43 13.44 -8.88 6.46
C TRP A 43 12.18 -8.62 5.62
N MET A 44 11.31 -7.71 6.05
CA MET A 44 10.12 -7.32 5.30
C MET A 44 10.54 -6.46 4.12
N HIS A 45 10.39 -7.01 2.92
CA HIS A 45 10.71 -6.36 1.65
C HIS A 45 9.58 -5.49 1.14
N ALA A 46 8.36 -6.00 1.21
CA ALA A 46 7.16 -5.34 0.74
C ALA A 46 5.97 -5.67 1.62
N ALA A 47 5.05 -4.72 1.73
CA ALA A 47 3.71 -4.86 2.26
C ALA A 47 2.72 -4.43 1.17
N LEU A 48 1.75 -5.28 0.88
CA LEU A 48 0.76 -5.06 -0.15
C LEU A 48 -0.63 -5.07 0.50
N VAL A 49 -1.38 -4.02 0.23
CA VAL A 49 -2.79 -3.92 0.62
C VAL A 49 -3.65 -4.19 -0.61
N CYS A 50 -4.55 -5.16 -0.52
CA CYS A 50 -5.37 -5.65 -1.62
C CYS A 50 -6.82 -5.20 -1.44
N GLU A 51 -7.28 -4.26 -2.26
CA GLU A 51 -8.66 -3.79 -2.21
C GLU A 51 -9.34 -3.98 -3.57
N TRP A 52 -10.35 -4.84 -3.62
CA TRP A 52 -11.04 -5.17 -4.87
C TRP A 52 -11.74 -3.94 -5.47
N THR A 53 -12.38 -3.12 -4.63
CA THR A 53 -12.99 -1.85 -5.04
C THR A 53 -12.72 -0.78 -4.00
N ILE A 54 -12.33 0.39 -4.45
CA ILE A 54 -11.98 1.48 -3.56
C ILE A 54 -13.23 2.27 -3.20
N ARG A 55 -13.32 2.69 -1.95
CA ARG A 55 -14.23 3.74 -1.48
C ARG A 55 -13.41 4.80 -0.77
N SER A 56 -13.85 6.04 -0.80
CA SER A 56 -13.10 7.16 -0.24
C SER A 56 -12.82 7.01 1.26
N ASP A 57 -13.72 6.36 2.00
CA ASP A 57 -13.54 6.02 3.41
C ASP A 57 -12.48 4.94 3.61
N ARG A 58 -12.47 3.90 2.77
CA ARG A 58 -11.52 2.78 2.87
C ARG A 58 -10.09 3.11 2.42
N VAL A 59 -9.92 4.16 1.62
CA VAL A 59 -8.57 4.65 1.26
C VAL A 59 -7.80 5.10 2.49
N GLU A 60 -8.48 5.66 3.48
CA GLU A 60 -7.82 6.15 4.68
C GLU A 60 -7.29 4.99 5.54
N ASP A 61 -7.98 3.84 5.54
CA ASP A 61 -7.51 2.64 6.23
C ASP A 61 -6.15 2.18 5.65
N ILE A 62 -6.03 2.16 4.31
CA ILE A 62 -4.77 1.82 3.62
C ILE A 62 -3.65 2.79 4.00
N ARG A 63 -3.95 4.10 4.01
CA ARG A 63 -2.97 5.15 4.37
C ARG A 63 -2.53 5.04 5.82
N HIS A 64 -3.47 4.75 6.72
CA HIS A 64 -3.20 4.61 8.15
C HIS A 64 -2.31 3.40 8.43
N GLU A 65 -2.59 2.27 7.80
CA GLU A 65 -1.79 1.05 7.94
C GLU A 65 -0.35 1.28 7.46
N ASN A 66 -0.18 1.85 6.27
CA ASN A 66 1.13 2.18 5.74
C ASN A 66 1.86 3.23 6.59
N SER A 67 1.14 4.23 7.09
CA SER A 67 1.68 5.22 8.03
C SER A 67 2.20 4.59 9.32
N ASN A 68 1.53 3.56 9.84
CA ASN A 68 2.00 2.83 11.01
C ASN A 68 3.31 2.10 10.72
N MET A 69 3.45 1.46 9.55
CA MET A 69 4.71 0.84 9.13
C MET A 69 5.84 1.86 8.97
N ILE A 70 5.55 3.04 8.43
CA ILE A 70 6.53 4.13 8.30
C ILE A 70 6.99 4.64 9.67
N ARG A 71 6.05 4.84 10.60
CA ARG A 71 6.33 5.40 11.94
C ARG A 71 7.09 4.43 12.84
N HIS A 72 6.81 3.14 12.72
CA HIS A 72 7.35 2.12 13.62
C HIS A 72 8.44 1.24 12.98
N GLY A 73 8.66 1.37 11.67
CA GLY A 73 9.72 0.72 10.93
C GLY A 73 11.11 1.06 11.47
N ARG A 74 11.99 0.06 11.52
CA ARG A 74 13.39 0.23 11.93
C ARG A 74 14.31 -0.21 10.80
N GLY A 75 14.89 0.77 10.10
CA GLY A 75 15.78 0.54 8.96
C GLY A 75 15.15 1.00 7.66
N CYS A 76 15.50 0.35 6.55
CA CYS A 76 14.89 0.65 5.25
C CYS A 76 13.39 0.30 5.30
N LEU A 77 12.56 1.17 4.74
CA LEU A 77 11.13 0.93 4.65
C LEU A 77 10.86 -0.19 3.63
N PRO A 78 9.92 -1.10 3.89
CA PRO A 78 9.43 -2.01 2.86
C PRO A 78 8.72 -1.21 1.76
N HIS A 79 8.59 -1.80 0.58
CA HIS A 79 7.68 -1.30 -0.44
C HIS A 79 6.24 -1.30 0.07
N LEU A 80 5.59 -0.15 0.04
CA LEU A 80 4.22 0.03 0.51
C LEU A 80 3.32 0.25 -0.70
N VAL A 81 2.69 -0.82 -1.18
CA VAL A 81 1.94 -0.79 -2.44
C VAL A 81 0.49 -1.21 -2.26
N THR A 82 -0.37 -0.69 -3.11
CA THR A 82 -1.79 -1.08 -3.16
C THR A 82 -2.05 -1.87 -4.43
N VAL A 83 -2.79 -2.97 -4.35
CA VAL A 83 -3.28 -3.72 -5.51
C VAL A 83 -4.80 -3.61 -5.55
N THR A 84 -5.36 -3.30 -6.73
CA THR A 84 -6.80 -3.09 -6.85
C THR A 84 -7.38 -3.51 -8.20
N ALA A 85 -8.70 -3.75 -8.21
CA ALA A 85 -9.53 -3.89 -9.41
C ALA A 85 -10.54 -2.74 -9.58
N GLU A 86 -10.34 -1.59 -8.90
CA GLU A 86 -11.26 -0.46 -8.94
C GLU A 86 -11.44 0.10 -10.36
N ARG A 87 -12.68 0.43 -10.74
CA ARG A 87 -13.06 0.77 -12.12
C ARG A 87 -13.30 2.25 -12.35
N LEU A 88 -13.27 3.10 -11.33
CA LEU A 88 -13.47 4.54 -11.47
C LEU A 88 -12.14 5.28 -11.36
N PRO A 89 -11.72 6.05 -12.40
CA PRO A 89 -10.48 6.82 -12.37
C PRO A 89 -10.39 7.76 -11.16
N ALA A 90 -11.50 8.39 -10.75
CA ALA A 90 -11.53 9.26 -9.57
C ALA A 90 -11.19 8.52 -8.26
N ARG A 91 -11.58 7.24 -8.14
CA ARG A 91 -11.28 6.42 -6.95
C ARG A 91 -9.85 5.88 -6.99
N LEU A 92 -9.36 5.48 -8.17
CA LEU A 92 -7.95 5.18 -8.35
C LEU A 92 -7.08 6.40 -7.99
N ALA A 93 -7.49 7.59 -8.42
CA ALA A 93 -6.81 8.83 -8.07
C ALA A 93 -6.88 9.12 -6.57
N SER A 94 -7.93 8.73 -5.84
CA SER A 94 -7.98 8.97 -4.39
C SER A 94 -6.90 8.23 -3.59
N ILE A 95 -6.43 7.07 -4.06
CA ILE A 95 -5.28 6.37 -3.45
C ILE A 95 -3.96 6.76 -4.12
N ALA A 96 -3.94 6.94 -5.45
CA ALA A 96 -2.73 7.25 -6.20
C ALA A 96 -2.25 8.71 -6.00
N ARG A 97 -3.17 9.63 -5.66
CA ARG A 97 -2.85 11.00 -5.27
C ARG A 97 -2.50 11.03 -3.78
N GLY A 98 -1.22 11.21 -3.50
CA GLY A 98 -0.68 11.24 -2.15
C GLY A 98 0.79 10.96 -2.24
N THR A 99 1.57 11.55 -1.34
CA THR A 99 3.02 11.38 -1.34
C THR A 99 3.43 10.88 0.02
N GLY A 100 3.83 9.61 0.09
CA GLY A 100 4.56 9.06 1.23
C GLY A 100 3.91 7.84 1.87
N GLU A 101 2.59 7.69 1.83
CA GLU A 101 1.92 6.52 2.41
C GLU A 101 1.84 5.33 1.45
N VAL A 102 1.77 5.59 0.14
CA VAL A 102 1.72 4.54 -0.90
C VAL A 102 2.75 4.87 -1.96
N ASP A 103 3.65 3.92 -2.23
CA ASP A 103 4.67 4.06 -3.25
C ASP A 103 4.02 4.09 -4.64
N ALA A 104 3.19 3.07 -4.93
CA ALA A 104 2.42 2.93 -6.15
C ALA A 104 1.15 2.08 -5.95
N THR A 105 0.15 2.33 -6.79
CA THR A 105 -1.06 1.50 -6.91
C THR A 105 -0.99 0.68 -8.19
N TYR A 106 -1.25 -0.62 -8.10
CA TYR A 106 -1.22 -1.57 -9.20
C TYR A 106 -2.64 -1.98 -9.56
N GLN A 107 -3.00 -1.78 -10.83
CA GLN A 107 -4.33 -2.11 -11.37
C GLN A 107 -4.29 -3.47 -12.06
N ILE A 108 -5.16 -4.38 -11.63
CA ILE A 108 -5.22 -5.76 -12.15
C ILE A 108 -5.62 -5.81 -13.63
N CYS A 109 -6.49 -4.89 -14.06
CA CYS A 109 -7.01 -4.85 -15.44
C CYS A 109 -6.51 -3.62 -16.20
N TYR A 110 -5.22 -3.26 -16.07
CA TYR A 110 -4.68 -1.98 -16.52
C TYR A 110 -4.97 -1.67 -17.99
N ASP A 111 -4.59 -2.56 -18.91
CA ASP A 111 -4.79 -2.36 -20.35
C ASP A 111 -6.27 -2.29 -20.74
N ALA A 112 -7.09 -3.18 -20.18
CA ALA A 112 -8.53 -3.19 -20.43
C ALA A 112 -9.19 -1.88 -19.95
N MET A 113 -8.72 -1.35 -18.82
CA MET A 113 -9.17 -0.09 -18.25
C MET A 113 -8.73 1.11 -19.10
N ALA A 114 -7.46 1.15 -19.53
CA ALA A 114 -6.93 2.17 -20.43
C ALA A 114 -7.73 2.22 -21.74
N TYR A 115 -8.01 1.05 -22.33
CA TYR A 115 -8.86 0.93 -23.51
C TYR A 115 -10.28 1.46 -23.26
N ALA A 116 -10.95 1.00 -22.19
CA ALA A 116 -12.32 1.42 -21.89
C ALA A 116 -12.44 2.94 -21.66
N ILE A 117 -11.48 3.54 -20.94
CA ILE A 117 -11.44 4.99 -20.69
C ILE A 117 -11.20 5.75 -21.99
N LYS A 118 -10.31 5.28 -22.85
CA LYS A 118 -10.05 5.90 -24.14
C LYS A 118 -11.31 5.94 -25.00
N GLU A 119 -11.99 4.79 -25.13
CA GLU A 119 -13.14 4.64 -26.02
C GLU A 119 -14.41 5.30 -25.48
N THR A 120 -14.67 5.18 -24.17
CA THR A 120 -15.98 5.53 -23.58
C THR A 120 -15.91 6.53 -22.42
N GLY A 121 -14.71 6.86 -21.92
CA GLY A 121 -14.54 7.76 -20.79
C GLY A 121 -14.89 9.21 -21.09
N THR A 122 -15.39 9.91 -20.08
CA THR A 122 -15.56 11.37 -20.10
C THR A 122 -14.20 12.07 -20.17
N SER A 123 -14.18 13.35 -20.54
CA SER A 123 -12.94 14.14 -20.54
C SER A 123 -12.25 14.11 -19.17
N GLU A 124 -13.02 14.28 -18.09
CA GLU A 124 -12.50 14.22 -16.71
C GLU A 124 -11.89 12.87 -16.36
N GLN A 125 -12.52 11.76 -16.78
CA GLN A 125 -12.00 10.42 -16.55
C GLN A 125 -10.69 10.19 -17.31
N LYS A 126 -10.60 10.69 -18.54
CA LYS A 126 -9.39 10.63 -19.38
C LYS A 126 -8.26 11.45 -18.78
N ASP A 127 -8.55 12.67 -18.35
CA ASP A 127 -7.57 13.56 -17.71
C ASP A 127 -7.06 12.97 -16.40
N THR A 128 -7.97 12.43 -15.57
CA THR A 128 -7.60 11.78 -14.30
C THR A 128 -6.74 10.54 -14.54
N TRP A 129 -7.09 9.71 -15.52
CA TRP A 129 -6.30 8.53 -15.88
C TRP A 129 -4.90 8.94 -16.38
N ALA A 130 -4.83 9.91 -17.29
CA ALA A 130 -3.57 10.42 -17.82
C ALA A 130 -2.67 11.02 -16.72
N GLU A 131 -3.27 11.70 -15.74
CA GLU A 131 -2.55 12.24 -14.58
C GLU A 131 -1.90 11.12 -13.76
N VAL A 132 -2.68 10.15 -13.27
CA VAL A 132 -2.17 9.14 -12.32
C VAL A 132 -1.22 8.14 -12.98
N THR A 133 -1.42 7.84 -14.26
CA THR A 133 -0.52 6.98 -15.04
C THR A 133 0.73 7.74 -15.48
N GLY A 134 0.60 8.99 -15.92
CA GLY A 134 1.74 9.83 -16.31
C GLY A 134 2.68 10.18 -15.16
N GLN A 135 2.17 10.21 -13.93
CA GLN A 135 2.97 10.38 -12.70
C GLN A 135 3.59 9.07 -12.19
N ALA A 136 3.39 7.94 -12.88
CA ALA A 136 3.80 6.60 -12.43
C ALA A 136 3.25 6.22 -11.04
N ARG A 137 2.05 6.71 -10.69
CA ARG A 137 1.35 6.40 -9.43
C ARG A 137 0.37 5.24 -9.56
N LEU A 138 -0.19 5.08 -10.76
CA LEU A 138 -1.01 3.93 -11.13
C LEU A 138 -0.28 3.13 -12.21
N LEU A 139 0.08 1.89 -11.90
CA LEU A 139 0.88 0.99 -12.73
C LEU A 139 0.12 -0.29 -13.08
N ASP A 140 0.63 -1.04 -14.06
CA ASP A 140 0.10 -2.36 -14.40
C ASP A 140 0.52 -3.38 -13.35
N TYR A 141 -0.44 -4.16 -12.84
CA TYR A 141 -0.17 -5.27 -11.94
C TYR A 141 0.85 -6.28 -12.50
N ALA A 142 0.92 -6.44 -13.83
CA ALA A 142 1.92 -7.30 -14.46
C ALA A 142 3.36 -6.89 -14.13
N ASP A 143 3.61 -5.59 -13.90
CA ASP A 143 4.93 -5.04 -13.62
C ASP A 143 5.35 -5.19 -12.14
N LEU A 144 4.40 -5.51 -11.25
CA LEU A 144 4.64 -5.53 -9.79
C LEU A 144 5.79 -6.46 -9.40
N ALA A 145 5.83 -7.67 -9.96
CA ALA A 145 6.85 -8.65 -9.58
C ALA A 145 8.25 -8.18 -9.95
N GLU A 146 8.43 -7.59 -11.14
CA GLU A 146 9.70 -7.04 -11.58
C GLU A 146 10.08 -5.79 -10.79
N ALA A 147 9.11 -4.90 -10.53
CA ALA A 147 9.30 -3.70 -9.73
C ALA A 147 9.80 -4.01 -8.30
N LEU A 148 9.33 -5.10 -7.69
CA LEU A 148 9.81 -5.56 -6.39
C LEU A 148 11.23 -6.14 -6.43
N VAL A 149 11.77 -6.50 -7.60
CA VAL A 149 13.12 -7.09 -7.72
C VAL A 149 14.19 -6.03 -8.02
N VAL A 150 13.86 -5.03 -8.82
CA VAL A 150 14.84 -4.07 -9.39
C VAL A 150 15.25 -2.97 -8.39
N TRP A 151 14.60 -2.90 -7.23
CA TRP A 151 14.74 -1.81 -6.28
C TRP A 151 16.10 -1.71 -5.58
#